data_AF-A0A8C5TFW8-F1
#
_entry.id   AF-A0A8C5TFW8-F1
#
_cell.length_a   1.000
_cell.length_b   1.000
_cell.length_c   1.000
_cell.angle_alpha   90.00
_cell.angle_beta   90.00
_cell.angle_gamma   90.00
#
_symmetry.space_group_name_H-M   'P 1'
#
loop_
_entity.id
_entity.type
_entity.pdbx_description
1 polymer ?
#
loop_
_entity_poly.entity_id
_entity_poly.type
_entity_poly.pdbx_seq_one_letter_code
_entity_poly.pdbx_strand_id
1 'polypeptide(L)'
;MSQFLSNVEPNIIDDEMLQKAIEEKCPEDMEHLMKWENIDFKAVKELQLGFKTILQIDNLWPFECLTKLQLDNNVIEKIEGLESLVHLVWLDLSFNNIEVIEGLDTLVKLQDLSLYSNRVSKIENMDTLQELQIFSIGKNNLTILEDVIYLRKLKNLRTLNLSGNPFCNHEDYTLFVVAHLPSLVYLDFKLVRESTRACTVSTSLLRESQRKSVLRCGSRGKEPWWSCCSQSDLFQ
;
A
#
# COMPACT_ATOMS: atom_id res chain seq x y z
N MET A 1 2.60 35.10 -4.97
CA MET A 1 1.42 34.32 -4.55
C MET A 1 1.90 33.07 -3.83
N SER A 2 2.23 33.17 -2.54
CA SER A 2 2.57 32.01 -1.71
C SER A 2 2.53 32.41 -0.23
N GLN A 3 1.40 32.95 0.20
CA GLN A 3 1.04 33.09 1.61
C GLN A 3 -0.26 32.33 1.75
N PHE A 4 -0.21 31.06 2.17
CA PHE A 4 -1.26 30.27 2.82
C PHE A 4 -0.73 28.83 2.97
N LEU A 5 0.36 28.66 3.72
CA LEU A 5 0.53 27.46 4.52
C LEU A 5 0.43 27.97 5.95
N SER A 6 -0.81 28.11 6.39
CA SER A 6 -1.17 28.42 7.76
C SER A 6 -0.46 27.44 8.68
N ASN A 7 0.10 27.97 9.77
CA ASN A 7 0.59 27.24 10.93
C ASN A 7 -0.50 26.29 11.47
N VAL A 8 -0.61 25.10 10.90
CA VAL A 8 -1.38 24.03 11.50
C VAL A 8 -0.42 23.33 12.45
N GLU A 9 -0.69 23.44 13.75
CA GLU A 9 0.10 22.73 14.76
C GLU A 9 -0.08 21.23 14.54
N PRO A 10 1.01 20.46 14.43
CA PRO A 10 0.92 19.02 14.25
C PRO A 10 0.17 18.40 15.42
N ASN A 11 -0.90 17.66 15.13
CA ASN A 11 -1.76 17.13 16.18
C ASN A 11 -1.39 15.68 16.52
N ILE A 12 -1.51 15.33 17.79
CA ILE A 12 -1.46 13.94 18.26
C ILE A 12 -2.92 13.49 18.38
N ILE A 13 -3.20 12.21 18.13
CA ILE A 13 -4.53 11.68 18.40
C ILE A 13 -4.81 11.83 19.90
N ASP A 14 -5.75 12.70 20.26
CA ASP A 14 -6.14 12.99 21.64
C ASP A 14 -7.58 12.52 21.93
N ASP A 15 -7.93 12.49 23.21
CA ASP A 15 -9.24 12.07 23.68
C ASP A 15 -10.37 12.91 23.06
N GLU A 16 -10.15 14.22 22.84
CA GLU A 16 -11.16 15.10 22.25
C GLU A 16 -11.44 14.73 20.78
N MET A 17 -10.40 14.46 20.00
CA MET A 17 -10.54 14.04 18.60
C MET A 17 -11.23 12.69 18.49
N LEU A 18 -10.84 11.75 19.36
CA LEU A 18 -11.46 10.43 19.42
C LEU A 18 -12.93 10.51 19.85
N GLN A 19 -13.26 11.40 20.80
CA GLN A 19 -14.64 11.60 21.24
C GLN A 19 -15.49 12.09 20.07
N LYS A 20 -15.02 13.14 19.38
CA LYS A 20 -15.71 13.68 18.19
C LYS A 20 -15.88 12.63 17.10
N ALA A 21 -14.86 11.81 16.84
CA ALA A 21 -14.94 10.76 15.82
C ALA A 21 -15.97 9.66 16.15
N ILE A 22 -16.23 9.42 17.44
CA ILE A 22 -17.27 8.47 17.89
C ILE A 22 -18.65 9.14 17.87
N GLU A 23 -18.74 10.41 18.27
CA GLU A 23 -19.97 11.21 18.25
C GLU A 23 -20.49 11.44 16.83
N GLU A 24 -19.61 11.75 15.86
CA GLU A 24 -19.95 11.92 14.43
C GLU A 24 -20.60 10.66 13.80
N LYS A 25 -20.43 9.49 14.44
CA LYS A 25 -21.08 8.23 14.03
C LYS A 25 -22.40 7.95 14.72
N CYS A 26 -22.74 8.68 15.78
CA CYS A 26 -24.01 8.51 16.47
C CYS A 26 -25.11 9.28 15.72
N PRO A 27 -26.36 8.76 15.68
CA PRO A 27 -27.50 9.54 15.20
C PRO A 27 -27.64 10.85 16.01
N GLU A 28 -28.01 11.96 15.36
CA GLU A 28 -28.16 13.31 15.94
C GLU A 28 -28.93 13.32 17.28
N ASP A 29 -29.87 12.38 17.47
CA ASP A 29 -30.68 12.24 18.68
C ASP A 29 -29.93 11.75 19.93
N MET A 30 -28.69 11.26 19.79
CA MET A 30 -27.88 10.67 20.86
C MET A 30 -26.54 11.41 21.12
N GLU A 31 -26.21 12.42 20.30
CA GLU A 31 -24.95 13.19 20.40
C GLU A 31 -24.75 13.81 21.80
N HIS A 32 -25.82 14.32 22.42
CA HIS A 32 -25.72 15.01 23.72
C HIS A 32 -25.60 14.07 24.95
N LEU A 33 -25.65 12.74 24.76
CA LEU A 33 -25.71 11.77 25.86
C LEU A 33 -24.42 10.96 26.06
N MET A 34 -23.53 10.92 25.06
CA MET A 34 -22.29 10.16 25.16
C MET A 34 -21.18 11.00 25.80
N LYS A 35 -20.98 10.83 27.10
CA LYS A 35 -19.77 11.31 27.77
C LYS A 35 -18.63 10.32 27.51
N TRP A 36 -17.42 10.83 27.24
CA TRP A 36 -16.19 10.05 27.08
C TRP A 36 -16.02 8.93 28.14
N GLU A 37 -16.33 9.23 29.41
CA GLU A 37 -16.25 8.27 30.53
C GLU A 37 -17.21 7.07 30.42
N ASN A 38 -18.25 7.15 29.59
CA ASN A 38 -19.24 6.10 29.39
C ASN A 38 -19.07 5.34 28.07
N ILE A 39 -18.02 5.64 27.30
CA ILE A 39 -17.77 4.97 26.02
C ILE A 39 -17.23 3.57 26.31
N ASP A 40 -17.95 2.55 25.83
CA ASP A 40 -17.40 1.20 25.76
C ASP A 40 -16.48 1.11 24.53
N PHE A 41 -15.18 1.34 24.74
CA PHE A 41 -14.15 1.26 23.70
C PHE A 41 -14.13 -0.10 22.98
N LYS A 42 -14.63 -1.18 23.62
CA LYS A 42 -14.70 -2.52 23.00
C LYS A 42 -15.85 -2.64 22.01
N ALA A 43 -16.88 -1.81 22.13
CA ALA A 43 -17.99 -1.77 21.19
C ALA A 43 -17.62 -1.04 19.88
N VAL A 44 -16.61 -0.17 19.92
CA VAL A 44 -16.18 0.60 18.74
C VAL A 44 -15.44 -0.31 17.76
N LYS A 45 -16.00 -0.45 16.55
CA LYS A 45 -15.45 -1.29 15.48
C LYS A 45 -14.78 -0.51 14.36
N GLU A 46 -15.08 0.77 14.25
CA GLU A 46 -14.65 1.57 13.13
C GLU A 46 -14.40 3.02 13.56
N LEU A 47 -13.23 3.55 13.25
CA LEU A 47 -12.83 4.91 13.63
C LEU A 47 -12.41 5.70 12.39
N GLN A 48 -12.90 6.94 12.28
CA GLN A 48 -12.60 7.83 11.17
C GLN A 48 -11.93 9.10 11.68
N LEU A 49 -10.67 9.27 11.32
CA LEU A 49 -9.81 10.37 11.74
C LEU A 49 -9.17 11.05 10.52
N GLY A 50 -9.91 11.07 9.40
CA GLY A 50 -9.45 11.73 8.18
C GLY A 50 -9.49 13.26 8.30
N PHE A 51 -8.57 13.94 7.62
CA PHE A 51 -8.52 15.42 7.56
C PHE A 51 -8.37 16.11 8.93
N LYS A 52 -7.61 15.51 9.86
CA LYS A 52 -7.40 16.05 11.22
C LYS A 52 -5.97 16.57 11.47
N THR A 53 -5.14 16.60 10.43
CA THR A 53 -3.73 17.08 10.48
C THR A 53 -2.90 16.37 11.56
N ILE A 54 -3.15 15.07 11.72
CA ILE A 54 -2.44 14.21 12.68
C ILE A 54 -1.00 14.02 12.20
N LEU A 55 -0.03 14.25 13.08
CA LEU A 55 1.39 13.96 12.85
C LEU A 55 1.79 12.63 13.48
N GLN A 56 1.20 12.28 14.63
CA GLN A 56 1.57 11.10 15.40
C GLN A 56 0.34 10.25 15.76
N ILE A 57 0.44 8.95 15.52
CA ILE A 57 -0.56 7.97 15.91
C ILE A 57 -0.27 7.54 17.36
N ASP A 58 -1.15 7.89 18.29
CA ASP A 58 -1.08 7.48 19.68
C ASP A 58 -2.50 7.33 20.26
N ASN A 59 -2.63 6.91 21.52
CA ASN A 59 -3.89 6.81 22.27
C ASN A 59 -4.95 5.87 21.65
N LEU A 60 -4.58 5.02 20.70
CA LEU A 60 -5.47 4.01 20.10
C LEU A 60 -5.51 2.69 20.90
N TRP A 61 -4.67 2.54 21.93
CA TRP A 61 -4.58 1.33 22.75
C TRP A 61 -5.89 0.86 23.42
N PRO A 62 -6.88 1.70 23.78
CA PRO A 62 -8.14 1.22 24.35
C PRO A 62 -9.04 0.49 23.34
N PHE A 63 -8.85 0.72 22.03
CA PHE A 63 -9.72 0.22 20.96
C PHE A 63 -9.32 -1.19 20.48
N GLU A 64 -9.09 -2.13 21.39
CA GLU A 64 -8.64 -3.50 21.11
C GLU A 64 -9.53 -4.24 20.07
N CYS A 65 -10.80 -3.85 19.98
CA CYS A 65 -11.82 -4.46 19.15
C CYS A 65 -12.00 -3.81 17.78
N LEU A 66 -11.20 -2.80 17.46
CA LEU A 66 -11.28 -2.04 16.21
C LEU A 66 -11.00 -2.93 15.00
N THR A 67 -11.80 -2.77 13.95
CA THR A 67 -11.71 -3.54 12.71
C THR A 67 -11.41 -2.66 11.50
N LYS A 68 -11.80 -1.38 11.54
CA LYS A 68 -11.51 -0.41 10.49
C LYS A 68 -10.96 0.89 11.07
N LEU A 69 -9.85 1.36 10.52
CA LEU A 69 -9.22 2.61 10.91
C LEU A 69 -8.93 3.44 9.67
N GLN A 70 -9.51 4.63 9.63
CA GLN A 70 -9.30 5.61 8.56
C GLN A 70 -8.48 6.78 9.11
N LEU A 71 -7.28 6.98 8.56
CA LEU A 71 -6.32 8.03 8.92
C LEU A 71 -5.86 8.80 7.66
N ASP A 72 -6.71 8.84 6.63
CA ASP A 72 -6.37 9.49 5.36
C ASP A 72 -6.30 11.02 5.47
N ASN A 73 -5.54 11.65 4.58
CA ASN A 73 -5.41 13.11 4.53
C ASN A 73 -4.93 13.73 5.85
N ASN A 74 -3.86 13.16 6.41
CA ASN A 74 -3.16 13.68 7.59
C ASN A 74 -1.70 14.00 7.22
N VAL A 75 -0.84 14.23 8.22
CA VAL A 75 0.59 14.54 8.03
C VAL A 75 1.47 13.52 8.77
N ILE A 76 1.00 12.27 8.84
CA ILE A 76 1.66 11.19 9.57
C ILE A 76 2.96 10.81 8.84
N GLU A 77 4.07 10.79 9.57
CA GLU A 77 5.39 10.43 9.01
C GLU A 77 5.78 8.98 9.35
N LYS A 78 5.26 8.45 10.46
CA LYS A 78 5.59 7.11 10.97
C LYS A 78 4.34 6.33 11.34
N ILE A 79 4.38 5.04 11.06
CA ILE A 79 3.35 4.10 11.46
C ILE A 79 3.74 3.54 12.83
N GLU A 80 3.09 4.02 13.88
CA GLU A 80 3.32 3.60 15.26
C GLU A 80 1.99 3.57 16.04
N GLY A 81 2.00 3.08 17.28
CA GLY A 81 0.80 3.09 18.14
C GLY A 81 -0.33 2.14 17.72
N LEU A 82 -0.12 1.28 16.71
CA LEU A 82 -1.11 0.31 16.20
C LEU A 82 -1.00 -1.09 16.85
N GLU A 83 -0.07 -1.28 17.78
CA GLU A 83 0.34 -2.59 18.32
C GLU A 83 -0.82 -3.38 18.95
N SER A 84 -1.74 -2.66 19.60
CA SER A 84 -2.94 -3.18 20.28
C SER A 84 -4.07 -3.59 19.34
N LEU A 85 -4.07 -3.12 18.09
CA LEU A 85 -5.19 -3.25 17.14
C LEU A 85 -5.14 -4.59 16.38
N VAL A 86 -4.95 -5.70 17.09
CA VAL A 86 -4.76 -7.05 16.51
C VAL A 86 -5.97 -7.58 15.73
N HIS A 87 -7.12 -6.90 15.85
CA HIS A 87 -8.36 -7.21 15.14
C HIS A 87 -8.60 -6.36 13.89
N LEU A 88 -7.65 -5.47 13.54
CA LEU A 88 -7.79 -4.59 12.40
C LEU A 88 -7.81 -5.37 11.09
N VAL A 89 -8.81 -5.09 10.26
CA VAL A 89 -9.04 -5.72 8.95
C VAL A 89 -8.79 -4.72 7.82
N TRP A 90 -9.09 -3.44 8.05
CA TRP A 90 -8.97 -2.37 7.07
C TRP A 90 -8.23 -1.17 7.67
N LEU A 91 -7.16 -0.74 7.00
CA LEU A 91 -6.35 0.42 7.39
C LEU A 91 -6.11 1.32 6.18
N ASP A 92 -6.55 2.57 6.29
CA ASP A 92 -6.28 3.60 5.30
C ASP A 92 -5.40 4.70 5.88
N LEU A 93 -4.20 4.81 5.32
CA LEU A 93 -3.17 5.79 5.61
C LEU A 93 -2.84 6.62 4.35
N SER A 94 -3.78 6.70 3.41
CA SER A 94 -3.58 7.45 2.17
C SER A 94 -3.40 8.95 2.41
N PHE A 95 -2.65 9.64 1.54
CA PHE A 95 -2.39 11.07 1.63
C PHE A 95 -1.75 11.47 2.98
N ASN A 96 -0.65 10.80 3.33
CA ASN A 96 0.19 11.11 4.47
C ASN A 96 1.66 11.33 4.00
N ASN A 97 2.59 11.42 4.95
CA ASN A 97 4.01 11.67 4.71
C ASN A 97 4.89 10.46 5.04
N ILE A 98 4.33 9.24 5.02
CA ILE A 98 5.02 8.03 5.45
C ILE A 98 6.15 7.67 4.47
N GLU A 99 7.35 7.47 4.99
CA GLU A 99 8.55 7.11 4.19
C GLU A 99 8.93 5.63 4.28
N VAL A 100 8.61 4.99 5.41
CA VAL A 100 8.98 3.60 5.72
C VAL A 100 7.75 2.86 6.22
N ILE A 101 7.59 1.62 5.74
CA ILE A 101 6.57 0.70 6.27
C ILE A 101 7.16 0.03 7.51
N GLU A 102 6.56 0.30 8.67
CA GLU A 102 6.94 -0.25 9.98
C GLU A 102 5.71 -0.30 10.89
N GLY A 103 5.81 -0.90 12.09
CA GLY A 103 4.74 -0.87 13.09
C GLY A 103 3.46 -1.66 12.73
N LEU A 104 3.49 -2.49 11.67
CA LEU A 104 2.36 -3.31 11.23
C LEU A 104 2.44 -4.78 11.70
N ASP A 105 3.49 -5.15 12.44
CA ASP A 105 3.82 -6.56 12.74
C ASP A 105 2.69 -7.30 13.48
N THR A 106 1.92 -6.61 14.32
CA THR A 106 0.84 -7.20 15.13
C THR A 106 -0.49 -7.34 14.37
N LEU A 107 -0.64 -6.69 13.20
CA LEU A 107 -1.89 -6.59 12.45
C LEU A 107 -2.13 -7.83 11.56
N VAL A 108 -2.08 -9.02 12.16
CA VAL A 108 -2.12 -10.30 11.44
C VAL A 108 -3.41 -10.58 10.67
N LYS A 109 -4.50 -9.87 11.00
CA LYS A 109 -5.83 -9.96 10.36
C LYS A 109 -6.07 -8.90 9.28
N LEU A 110 -5.08 -8.07 9.00
CA LEU A 110 -5.23 -6.99 8.03
C LEU A 110 -5.45 -7.57 6.63
N GLN A 111 -6.56 -7.20 5.99
CA GLN A 111 -6.95 -7.66 4.66
C GLN A 111 -6.82 -6.56 3.61
N ASP A 112 -6.98 -5.30 4.02
CA ASP A 112 -6.87 -4.13 3.15
C ASP A 112 -5.97 -3.07 3.79
N LEU A 113 -4.93 -2.70 3.06
CA LEU A 113 -3.99 -1.65 3.43
C LEU A 113 -3.86 -0.66 2.28
N SER A 114 -4.14 0.60 2.59
CA SER A 114 -3.96 1.71 1.66
C SER A 114 -2.90 2.69 2.17
N LEU A 115 -1.80 2.80 1.42
CA LEU A 115 -0.70 3.75 1.57
C LEU A 115 -0.60 4.67 0.34
N TYR A 116 -1.71 4.92 -0.33
CA TYR A 116 -1.72 5.71 -1.57
C TYR A 116 -1.28 7.15 -1.31
N SER A 117 -0.47 7.74 -2.20
CA SER A 117 0.00 9.12 -2.05
C SER A 117 0.79 9.36 -0.76
N ASN A 118 1.82 8.54 -0.53
CA ASN A 118 2.82 8.70 0.55
C ASN A 118 4.22 8.89 -0.08
N ARG A 119 5.28 8.73 0.71
CA ARG A 119 6.69 8.91 0.29
C ARG A 119 7.49 7.61 0.39
N VAL A 120 6.82 6.46 0.41
CA VAL A 120 7.45 5.17 0.60
C VAL A 120 8.40 4.87 -0.55
N SER A 121 9.64 4.53 -0.23
CA SER A 121 10.69 4.28 -1.23
C SER A 121 11.02 2.79 -1.42
N LYS A 122 10.57 1.93 -0.50
CA LYS A 122 10.83 0.49 -0.51
C LYS A 122 9.66 -0.29 0.11
N ILE A 123 9.41 -1.49 -0.40
CA ILE A 123 8.41 -2.42 0.15
C ILE A 123 9.13 -3.43 1.06
N GLU A 124 8.90 -3.33 2.37
CA GLU A 124 9.49 -4.21 3.39
C GLU A 124 8.64 -4.24 4.67
N ASN A 125 9.02 -5.07 5.65
CA ASN A 125 8.39 -5.19 6.98
C ASN A 125 6.89 -5.48 6.98
N MET A 126 6.43 -6.31 6.04
CA MET A 126 5.03 -6.78 5.95
C MET A 126 4.93 -8.31 6.06
N ASP A 127 5.97 -8.97 6.60
CA ASP A 127 6.07 -10.43 6.65
C ASP A 127 4.91 -11.09 7.43
N THR A 128 4.33 -10.40 8.40
CA THR A 128 3.24 -10.90 9.26
C THR A 128 1.84 -10.76 8.65
N LEU A 129 1.67 -9.92 7.61
CA LEU A 129 0.37 -9.57 7.01
C LEU A 129 -0.14 -10.66 6.04
N GLN A 130 -0.22 -11.90 6.52
CA GLN A 130 -0.54 -13.07 5.69
C GLN A 130 -1.98 -13.08 5.17
N GLU A 131 -2.90 -12.35 5.81
CA GLU A 131 -4.29 -12.20 5.37
C GLU A 131 -4.50 -11.06 4.36
N LEU A 132 -3.45 -10.30 4.01
CA LEU A 132 -3.58 -9.14 3.13
C LEU A 132 -4.01 -9.56 1.72
N GLN A 133 -5.14 -9.00 1.28
CA GLN A 133 -5.77 -9.27 -0.02
C GLN A 133 -5.70 -8.07 -0.95
N ILE A 134 -5.81 -6.87 -0.39
CA ILE A 134 -5.81 -5.61 -1.12
C ILE A 134 -4.66 -4.76 -0.58
N PHE A 135 -3.77 -4.34 -1.48
CA PHE A 135 -2.69 -3.43 -1.14
C PHE A 135 -2.61 -2.30 -2.16
N SER A 136 -2.75 -1.07 -1.69
CA SER A 136 -2.60 0.13 -2.50
C SER A 136 -1.39 0.92 -2.03
N ILE A 137 -0.38 1.04 -2.89
CA ILE A 137 0.82 1.85 -2.65
C ILE A 137 1.13 2.72 -3.88
N GLY A 138 0.08 3.14 -4.59
CA GLY A 138 0.21 4.07 -5.70
C GLY A 138 0.69 5.46 -5.26
N LYS A 139 1.27 6.23 -6.19
CA LYS A 139 1.84 7.57 -5.96
C LYS A 139 2.80 7.62 -4.77
N ASN A 140 3.79 6.73 -4.76
CA ASN A 140 4.89 6.72 -3.81
C ASN A 140 6.23 6.92 -4.56
N ASN A 141 7.35 6.75 -3.86
CA ASN A 141 8.70 6.95 -4.39
C ASN A 141 9.41 5.62 -4.73
N LEU A 142 8.66 4.59 -5.12
CA LEU A 142 9.25 3.30 -5.47
C LEU A 142 9.97 3.37 -6.83
N THR A 143 11.30 3.24 -6.80
CA THR A 143 12.16 3.36 -7.99
C THR A 143 12.70 2.03 -8.50
N ILE A 144 12.75 1.02 -7.63
CA ILE A 144 13.32 -0.30 -7.94
C ILE A 144 12.18 -1.27 -8.22
N LEU A 145 12.12 -1.83 -9.44
CA LEU A 145 11.07 -2.75 -9.85
C LEU A 145 11.15 -4.10 -9.10
N GLU A 146 12.36 -4.54 -8.80
CA GLU A 146 12.63 -5.79 -8.08
C GLU A 146 12.05 -5.81 -6.66
N ASP A 147 11.76 -4.67 -6.04
CA ASP A 147 11.15 -4.61 -4.70
C ASP A 147 9.77 -5.27 -4.68
N VAL A 148 9.07 -5.32 -5.82
CA VAL A 148 7.80 -6.05 -5.97
C VAL A 148 7.96 -7.55 -5.67
N ILE A 149 9.16 -8.12 -5.83
CA ILE A 149 9.42 -9.53 -5.52
C ILE A 149 9.17 -9.81 -4.03
N TYR A 150 9.36 -8.83 -3.14
CA TYR A 150 9.05 -8.97 -1.72
C TYR A 150 7.59 -9.37 -1.48
N LEU A 151 6.65 -8.85 -2.28
CA LEU A 151 5.21 -9.13 -2.18
C LEU A 151 4.86 -10.60 -2.45
N ARG A 152 5.78 -11.43 -2.99
CA ARG A 152 5.59 -12.88 -3.14
C ARG A 152 5.34 -13.59 -1.81
N LYS A 153 5.77 -12.99 -0.71
CA LYS A 153 5.53 -13.51 0.65
C LYS A 153 4.05 -13.42 1.04
N LEU A 154 3.30 -12.49 0.45
CA LEU A 154 1.88 -12.26 0.71
C LEU A 154 1.01 -13.14 -0.20
N LYS A 155 0.78 -14.39 0.22
CA LYS A 155 0.12 -15.42 -0.61
C LYS A 155 -1.34 -15.12 -0.94
N ASN A 156 -2.00 -14.35 -0.08
CA ASN A 156 -3.41 -14.00 -0.23
C ASN A 156 -3.63 -12.70 -1.01
N LEU A 157 -2.58 -12.02 -1.46
CA LEU A 157 -2.71 -10.79 -2.23
C LEU A 157 -3.44 -11.07 -3.56
N ARG A 158 -4.51 -10.29 -3.82
CA ARG A 158 -5.36 -10.40 -5.02
C ARG A 158 -5.44 -9.08 -5.78
N THR A 159 -5.38 -7.96 -5.09
CA THR A 159 -5.48 -6.63 -5.70
C THR A 159 -4.28 -5.81 -5.29
N LEU A 160 -3.56 -5.29 -6.28
CA LEU A 160 -2.37 -4.46 -6.07
C LEU A 160 -2.47 -3.20 -6.93
N ASN A 161 -2.27 -2.05 -6.30
CA ASN A 161 -2.16 -0.77 -7.01
C ASN A 161 -0.77 -0.18 -6.73
N LEU A 162 0.05 -0.08 -7.78
CA LEU A 162 1.37 0.56 -7.77
C LEU A 162 1.40 1.81 -8.64
N SER A 163 0.29 2.16 -9.31
CA SER A 163 0.21 3.27 -10.25
C SER A 163 0.77 4.58 -9.69
N GLY A 164 1.53 5.32 -10.51
CA GLY A 164 2.13 6.59 -10.11
C GLY A 164 3.45 6.48 -9.34
N ASN A 165 4.04 5.28 -9.23
CA ASN A 165 5.43 5.13 -8.78
C ASN A 165 6.43 5.31 -9.95
N PRO A 166 7.65 5.80 -9.70
CA PRO A 166 8.67 5.98 -10.73
C PRO A 166 8.95 4.75 -11.61
N PHE A 167 8.98 3.53 -11.04
CA PHE A 167 9.24 2.31 -11.83
C PHE A 167 8.12 1.98 -12.83
N CYS A 168 6.91 2.54 -12.68
CA CYS A 168 5.78 2.23 -13.57
C CYS A 168 6.03 2.70 -15.02
N ASN A 169 7.04 3.53 -15.23
CA ASN A 169 7.46 3.99 -16.56
C ASN A 169 8.27 2.93 -17.34
N HIS A 170 8.67 1.82 -16.71
CA HIS A 170 9.32 0.72 -17.41
C HIS A 170 8.33 -0.03 -18.31
N GLU A 171 8.72 -0.30 -19.56
CA GLU A 171 7.87 -1.00 -20.54
C GLU A 171 7.47 -2.40 -20.08
N ASP A 172 8.34 -3.09 -19.35
CA ASP A 172 8.10 -4.45 -18.87
C ASP A 172 7.49 -4.51 -17.46
N TYR A 173 7.17 -3.37 -16.83
CA TYR A 173 6.60 -3.27 -15.49
C TYR A 173 5.44 -4.25 -15.28
N THR A 174 4.39 -4.17 -16.12
CA THR A 174 3.20 -5.02 -15.99
C THR A 174 3.53 -6.50 -16.13
N LEU A 175 4.38 -6.85 -17.11
CA LEU A 175 4.79 -8.24 -17.33
C LEU A 175 5.62 -8.76 -16.15
N PHE A 176 6.52 -7.94 -15.62
CA PHE A 176 7.36 -8.29 -14.49
C PHE A 176 6.53 -8.55 -13.23
N VAL A 177 5.59 -7.65 -12.89
CA VAL A 177 4.71 -7.81 -11.73
C VAL A 177 3.88 -9.09 -11.84
N VAL A 178 3.22 -9.31 -12.98
CA VAL A 178 2.36 -10.49 -13.20
C VAL A 178 3.17 -11.79 -13.21
N ALA A 179 4.41 -11.77 -13.69
CA ALA A 179 5.29 -12.94 -13.65
C ALA A 179 5.68 -13.33 -12.22
N HIS A 180 5.92 -12.35 -11.35
CA HIS A 180 6.34 -12.59 -9.97
C HIS A 180 5.16 -12.81 -9.01
N LEU A 181 3.98 -12.26 -9.31
CA LEU A 181 2.77 -12.35 -8.49
C LEU A 181 1.65 -13.08 -9.25
N PRO A 182 1.76 -14.42 -9.46
CA PRO A 182 0.80 -15.15 -10.27
C PRO A 182 -0.59 -15.25 -9.63
N SER A 183 -0.74 -15.00 -8.34
CA SER A 183 -2.05 -15.05 -7.65
C SER A 183 -2.84 -13.74 -7.78
N LEU A 184 -2.26 -12.69 -8.36
CA LEU A 184 -2.86 -11.37 -8.47
C LEU A 184 -4.01 -11.36 -9.49
N VAL A 185 -5.17 -10.87 -9.10
CA VAL A 185 -6.37 -10.75 -9.95
C VAL A 185 -6.46 -9.36 -10.58
N TYR A 186 -6.17 -8.31 -9.81
CA TYR A 186 -6.22 -6.92 -10.26
C TYR A 186 -4.87 -6.23 -10.06
N LEU A 187 -4.38 -5.56 -11.10
CA LEU A 187 -3.21 -4.69 -11.09
C LEU A 187 -3.60 -3.31 -11.59
N ASP A 188 -3.35 -2.26 -10.79
CA ASP A 188 -3.63 -0.86 -11.15
C ASP A 188 -5.07 -0.64 -11.65
N PHE A 189 -6.02 -1.22 -10.91
CA PHE A 189 -7.46 -1.21 -11.22
C PHE A 189 -7.87 -1.92 -12.51
N LYS A 190 -6.97 -2.71 -13.12
CA LYS A 190 -7.23 -3.50 -14.31
C LYS A 190 -7.19 -5.00 -13.98
N LEU A 191 -8.13 -5.75 -14.56
CA LEU A 191 -8.15 -7.21 -14.45
C LEU A 191 -6.94 -7.81 -15.18
N VAL A 192 -6.19 -8.67 -14.48
CA VAL A 192 -5.07 -9.44 -15.07
C VAL A 192 -5.64 -10.61 -15.87
N ARG A 193 -5.74 -10.41 -17.20
CA ARG A 193 -6.27 -11.42 -18.12
C ARG A 193 -5.29 -12.57 -18.34
N GLU A 194 -5.82 -13.74 -18.70
CA GLU A 194 -5.00 -14.92 -19.05
C GLU A 194 -4.02 -14.65 -20.20
N SER A 195 -4.41 -13.82 -21.18
CA SER A 195 -3.51 -13.41 -22.27
C SER A 195 -2.25 -12.69 -21.77
N THR A 196 -2.41 -11.80 -20.78
CA THR A 196 -1.27 -11.12 -20.14
C THR A 196 -0.35 -12.13 -19.44
N ARG A 197 -0.93 -13.15 -18.78
CA ARG A 197 -0.19 -14.23 -18.13
C ARG A 197 0.52 -15.14 -19.13
N ALA A 198 -0.09 -15.41 -20.29
CA ALA A 198 0.57 -16.19 -21.34
C ALA A 198 1.79 -15.44 -21.90
N CYS A 199 1.69 -14.11 -22.08
CA CYS A 199 2.81 -13.28 -22.53
C CYS A 199 4.00 -13.28 -21.55
N THR A 200 3.77 -13.37 -20.23
CA THR A 200 4.86 -13.45 -19.25
C THR A 200 5.61 -14.78 -19.30
N VAL A 201 4.91 -15.89 -19.55
CA VAL A 201 5.53 -17.20 -19.73
C VAL A 201 6.39 -17.23 -21.00
N SER A 202 5.89 -16.70 -22.11
CA SER A 202 6.66 -16.62 -23.37
C SER A 202 7.92 -15.77 -23.23
N THR A 203 7.82 -14.61 -22.57
CA THR A 203 8.97 -13.70 -22.36
C THR A 203 9.99 -14.26 -21.37
N SER A 204 9.57 -14.95 -20.31
CA SER A 204 10.49 -15.61 -19.36
C SER A 204 11.24 -16.80 -19.99
N LEU A 205 10.57 -17.62 -20.80
CA LEU A 205 11.20 -18.71 -21.57
C LEU A 205 12.20 -18.18 -22.61
N LEU A 206 11.89 -17.06 -23.27
CA LEU A 206 12.82 -16.36 -24.17
C LEU A 206 14.05 -15.83 -23.41
N ARG A 207 13.83 -15.17 -22.26
CA ARG A 207 14.91 -14.68 -21.38
C ARG A 207 15.80 -15.81 -20.85
N GLU A 208 15.24 -16.97 -20.48
CA GLU A 208 16.02 -18.14 -20.06
C GLU A 208 16.82 -18.77 -21.21
N SER A 209 16.22 -18.84 -22.40
CA SER A 209 16.89 -19.33 -23.61
C SER A 209 18.05 -18.42 -24.02
N GLN A 210 17.89 -17.10 -23.90
CA GLN A 210 18.95 -16.12 -24.14
C GLN A 210 20.02 -16.09 -23.03
N ARG A 211 19.66 -16.26 -21.75
CA ARG A 211 20.64 -16.40 -20.66
C ARG A 211 21.52 -17.65 -20.84
N LYS A 212 20.93 -18.76 -21.27
CA LYS A 212 21.66 -20.01 -21.57
C LYS A 212 22.58 -19.87 -22.80
N SER A 213 22.24 -19.02 -23.77
CA SER A 213 23.11 -18.75 -24.93
C SER A 213 24.24 -17.77 -24.62
N VAL A 214 24.00 -16.76 -23.77
CA VAL A 214 25.03 -15.82 -23.31
C VAL A 214 26.06 -16.49 -22.39
N LEU A 215 25.66 -17.45 -21.57
CA LEU A 215 26.59 -18.28 -20.79
C LEU A 215 27.49 -19.18 -21.66
N ARG A 216 27.15 -19.42 -22.95
CA ARG A 216 28.02 -20.11 -23.92
C ARG A 216 28.96 -19.19 -24.68
N CYS A 217 28.69 -17.88 -24.73
CA CYS A 217 29.53 -16.90 -25.41
C CYS A 217 30.16 -15.96 -24.40
N GLY A 218 31.29 -16.38 -23.84
CA GLY A 218 32.17 -15.49 -23.10
C GLY A 218 32.69 -14.37 -24.01
N SER A 219 32.63 -13.14 -23.49
CA SER A 219 33.43 -11.98 -23.91
C SER A 219 33.00 -11.27 -25.21
N ARG A 220 32.19 -10.20 -25.09
CA ARG A 220 32.47 -8.81 -25.57
C ARG A 220 31.19 -7.97 -25.65
N GLY A 221 31.28 -6.72 -25.17
CA GLY A 221 30.41 -5.60 -25.54
C GLY A 221 29.13 -5.44 -24.72
N LYS A 222 29.09 -4.44 -23.83
CA LYS A 222 27.87 -3.99 -23.14
C LYS A 222 27.06 -3.08 -24.07
N GLU A 223 25.94 -3.57 -24.58
CA GLU A 223 24.83 -2.72 -25.06
C GLU A 223 23.56 -3.02 -24.24
N PRO A 224 22.67 -2.03 -24.01
CA PRO A 224 21.42 -2.25 -23.30
C PRO A 224 20.47 -3.14 -24.12
N TRP A 225 19.87 -4.13 -23.47
CA TRP A 225 19.16 -5.27 -24.06
C TRP A 225 17.88 -4.95 -24.86
N TRP A 226 17.49 -3.68 -24.96
CA TRP A 226 16.25 -3.23 -25.59
C TRP A 226 16.45 -2.86 -27.08
N SER A 227 17.70 -2.77 -27.56
CA SER A 227 18.03 -2.34 -28.92
C SER A 227 17.66 -3.34 -30.04
N CYS A 228 17.11 -4.51 -29.73
CA CYS A 228 16.67 -5.49 -30.74
C CYS A 228 15.16 -5.49 -31.04
N CYS A 229 14.36 -4.63 -30.42
CA CYS A 229 12.91 -4.57 -30.66
C CYS A 229 12.45 -3.47 -31.64
N SER A 230 13.34 -2.95 -32.49
CA SER A 230 12.93 -2.11 -33.62
C SER A 230 13.15 -2.83 -34.95
N GLN A 231 12.05 -3.01 -35.70
CA GLN A 231 11.92 -3.48 -37.09
C GLN A 231 11.72 -5.00 -37.29
N SER A 232 10.48 -5.45 -37.18
CA SER A 232 9.71 -6.17 -38.23
C SER A 232 8.37 -6.60 -37.63
N ASP A 233 7.33 -6.74 -38.46
CA ASP A 233 5.97 -7.22 -38.12
C ASP A 233 4.93 -6.18 -37.68
N LEU A 234 4.94 -5.02 -38.35
CA LEU A 234 3.73 -4.26 -38.65
C LEU A 234 3.47 -4.35 -40.16
N PHE A 235 2.95 -5.49 -40.63
CA PHE A 235 2.16 -5.62 -41.86
C PHE A 235 1.59 -7.03 -41.94
N GLN A 236 0.31 -7.19 -41.56
CA GLN A 236 -0.72 -7.87 -42.35
C GLN A 236 -2.04 -7.15 -42.11
#